data_AF-A0A1X2HQX2-F1
#
_entry.id   AF-A0A1X2HQX2-F1
#
_cell.length_a   1.000
_cell.length_b   1.000
_cell.length_c   1.000
_cell.angle_alpha   90.00
_cell.angle_beta   90.00
_cell.angle_gamma   90.00
#
_symmetry.space_group_name_H-M   'P 1'
#
loop_
_entity.id
_entity.type
_entity.pdbx_description
1 polymer ?
#
loop_
_entity_poly.entity_id
_entity_poly.type
_entity_poly.pdbx_seq_one_letter_code
_entity_poly.pdbx_strand_id
1 'polypeptide(L)'
;MNRASTLLKPYLKKFVLRVHPDFFAQNPLQQKTNAESLQKLYALLDNDNNANSSKTPTASTQLTFHDKQQPNLIVNATLGMRPSPWNNVQLLFTLFDKLKIPVDPADRATVQGMIKKQARKTQQRPSKSISDELMEALRERGVSTKSITVDQVLANPLLMMHPKVNQLDYATRLHRCIPALQPERWWRKVPIIVVPEQLHTTIEKEGRGIIVFSEDMRYEDMKLYLDQNLDRKIMESTEDKNKSKDQKK
;
A
#
# COMPACT_ATOMS: atom_id res chain seq x y z
N MET A 1 -4.49 -22.33 8.32
CA MET A 1 -4.91 -21.05 8.94
C MET A 1 -3.93 -20.71 10.05
N ASN A 2 -3.39 -19.48 10.06
CA ASN A 2 -2.38 -19.06 11.03
C ASN A 2 -3.08 -18.72 12.37
N ARG A 3 -2.77 -19.47 13.44
CA ARG A 3 -3.42 -19.27 14.76
C ARG A 3 -3.19 -17.86 15.32
N ALA A 4 -2.05 -17.24 14.99
CA ALA A 4 -1.69 -15.91 15.48
C ALA A 4 -2.60 -14.82 14.90
N SER A 5 -2.96 -14.93 13.62
CA SER A 5 -3.72 -13.92 12.90
C SER A 5 -5.23 -14.05 13.16
N THR A 6 -5.71 -15.28 13.40
CA THR A 6 -7.11 -15.54 13.78
C THR A 6 -7.47 -14.89 15.13
N LEU A 7 -6.50 -14.75 16.04
CA LEU A 7 -6.69 -14.08 17.35
C LEU A 7 -6.84 -12.55 17.22
N LEU A 8 -6.32 -11.95 16.15
CA LEU A 8 -6.37 -10.49 15.97
C LEU A 8 -7.69 -10.02 15.36
N LYS A 9 -8.35 -10.85 14.55
CA LYS A 9 -9.61 -10.54 13.83
C LYS A 9 -10.66 -9.78 14.65
N PRO A 10 -11.06 -10.22 15.86
CA PRO A 10 -12.11 -9.55 16.62
C PRO A 10 -11.73 -8.14 17.08
N TYR A 11 -10.43 -7.84 17.18
CA TYR A 11 -9.91 -6.57 17.67
C TYR A 11 -9.53 -5.61 16.53
N LEU A 12 -9.03 -6.16 15.41
CA LEU A 12 -8.64 -5.41 14.21
C LEU A 12 -9.76 -4.51 13.71
N LYS A 13 -10.99 -5.03 13.64
CA LYS A 13 -12.16 -4.25 13.21
C LYS A 13 -12.39 -3.03 14.11
N LYS A 14 -12.21 -3.18 15.43
CA LYS A 14 -12.36 -2.09 16.42
C LYS A 14 -11.21 -1.08 16.33
N PHE A 15 -10.00 -1.56 16.06
CA PHE A 15 -8.82 -0.73 15.87
C PHE A 15 -8.97 0.18 14.65
N VAL A 16 -9.26 -0.39 13.49
CA VAL A 16 -9.46 0.37 12.25
C VAL A 16 -10.56 1.42 12.42
N LEU A 17 -11.66 1.07 13.09
CA LEU A 17 -12.76 1.98 13.39
C LEU A 17 -12.36 3.24 14.18
N ARG A 18 -11.21 3.23 14.86
CA ARG A 18 -10.73 4.36 15.68
C ARG A 18 -9.64 5.18 15.00
N VAL A 19 -8.77 4.55 14.22
CA VAL A 19 -7.58 5.21 13.67
C VAL A 19 -7.63 5.40 12.15
N HIS A 20 -8.72 5.01 11.48
CA HIS A 20 -8.80 5.14 10.02
C HIS A 20 -8.67 6.60 9.56
N PRO A 21 -7.82 6.90 8.55
CA PRO A 21 -7.59 8.27 8.08
C PRO A 21 -8.87 8.98 7.63
N ASP A 22 -9.81 8.27 7.00
CA ASP A 22 -11.08 8.87 6.54
C ASP A 22 -11.93 9.48 7.66
N PHE A 23 -11.76 9.05 8.91
CA PHE A 23 -12.46 9.68 10.03
C PHE A 23 -11.91 11.05 10.41
N PHE A 24 -10.77 11.44 9.85
CA PHE A 24 -10.06 12.68 10.12
C PHE A 24 -10.06 13.63 8.92
N ALA A 25 -11.05 13.53 8.02
CA ALA A 25 -11.17 14.43 6.86
C ALA A 25 -11.22 15.93 7.25
N GLN A 26 -11.66 16.24 8.48
CA GLN A 26 -11.67 17.60 9.03
C GLN A 26 -10.30 18.05 9.60
N ASN A 27 -9.36 17.12 9.80
CA ASN A 27 -8.02 17.35 10.38
C ASN A 27 -6.94 16.74 9.47
N PRO A 28 -6.48 17.45 8.43
CA PRO A 28 -5.56 16.92 7.40
C PRO A 28 -4.26 16.37 7.98
N LEU A 29 -3.75 17.00 9.04
CA LEU A 29 -2.52 16.58 9.72
C LEU A 29 -2.69 15.24 10.45
N GLN A 30 -3.83 15.02 11.10
CA GLN A 30 -4.13 13.76 11.78
C GLN A 30 -4.43 12.64 10.77
N GLN A 31 -5.13 12.97 9.69
CA GLN A 31 -5.39 12.07 8.56
C GLN A 31 -4.08 11.56 7.96
N LYS A 32 -3.14 12.48 7.66
CA LYS A 32 -1.83 12.13 7.10
C LYS A 32 -1.01 11.26 8.06
N THR A 33 -0.92 11.66 9.33
CA THR A 33 -0.18 10.89 10.36
C THR A 33 -0.73 9.47 10.52
N ASN A 34 -2.05 9.30 10.53
CA ASN A 34 -2.67 7.99 10.63
C ASN A 34 -2.45 7.14 9.37
N ALA A 35 -2.53 7.75 8.18
CA ALA A 35 -2.25 7.06 6.92
C ALA A 35 -0.79 6.56 6.86
N GLU A 36 0.17 7.42 7.20
CA GLU A 36 1.60 7.08 7.24
C GLU A 36 1.90 5.99 8.29
N SER A 37 1.32 6.09 9.48
CA SER A 37 1.52 5.09 10.54
C SER A 37 0.87 3.75 10.22
N LEU A 38 -0.28 3.74 9.53
CA LEU A 38 -0.87 2.51 9.01
C LEU A 38 0.06 1.90 7.95
N GLN A 39 0.55 2.67 6.99
CA GLN A 39 1.49 2.19 5.97
C GLN A 39 2.78 1.60 6.59
N LYS A 40 3.34 2.26 7.60
CA LYS A 40 4.49 1.73 8.34
C LYS A 40 4.16 0.41 9.06
N LEU A 41 2.98 0.32 9.68
CA LEU A 41 2.51 -0.92 10.30
C LEU A 41 2.38 -2.05 9.25
N TYR A 42 1.89 -1.76 8.04
CA TYR A 42 1.84 -2.73 6.94
C TYR A 42 3.22 -3.24 6.54
N ALA A 43 4.16 -2.34 6.28
CA ALA A 43 5.51 -2.71 5.88
C ALA A 43 6.20 -3.59 6.93
N LEU A 44 5.91 -3.37 8.22
CA LEU A 44 6.44 -4.18 9.32
C LEU A 44 5.80 -5.57 9.41
N LEU A 45 4.49 -5.67 9.16
CA LEU A 45 3.77 -6.94 9.19
C LEU A 45 3.99 -7.78 7.93
N ASP A 46 4.34 -7.17 6.79
CA ASP A 46 4.61 -7.87 5.53
C ASP A 46 6.07 -8.36 5.41
N ASN A 47 7.02 -7.69 6.09
CA ASN A 47 8.41 -8.16 6.17
C ASN A 47 8.57 -9.55 6.85
N ASP A 48 7.56 -10.04 7.59
CA ASP A 48 7.50 -11.43 8.09
C ASP A 48 7.44 -12.47 6.95
N ASN A 49 7.04 -12.09 5.72
CA ASN A 49 6.88 -13.00 4.59
C ASN A 49 8.15 -13.21 3.75
N ASN A 50 9.02 -12.20 3.67
CA ASN A 50 10.22 -12.25 2.83
C ASN A 50 11.45 -12.65 3.65
N ALA A 51 11.51 -13.93 4.02
CA ALA A 51 12.67 -14.54 4.68
C ALA A 51 13.99 -14.49 3.86
N ASN A 52 13.99 -13.89 2.66
CA ASN A 52 15.16 -13.77 1.79
C ASN A 52 15.69 -12.34 1.60
N SER A 53 15.08 -11.30 2.20
CA SER A 53 15.69 -9.96 2.15
C SER A 53 16.59 -9.75 3.37
N SER A 54 17.90 -9.90 3.15
CA SER A 54 19.00 -9.66 4.08
C SER A 54 19.20 -8.18 4.45
N LYS A 55 18.13 -7.44 4.72
CA LYS A 55 18.20 -6.09 5.30
C LYS A 55 17.37 -6.08 6.57
N THR A 56 18.03 -6.43 7.68
CA THR A 56 17.58 -6.06 9.01
C THR A 56 17.25 -4.56 9.01
N PRO A 57 16.01 -4.14 9.32
CA PRO A 57 15.74 -2.75 9.62
C PRO A 57 16.45 -2.44 10.93
N THR A 58 17.59 -1.77 10.86
CA THR A 58 18.39 -1.34 12.02
C THR A 58 17.72 -0.17 12.77
N ALA A 59 16.59 0.33 12.27
CA ALA A 59 15.88 1.46 12.86
C ALA A 59 14.58 1.01 13.55
N SER A 60 14.50 1.25 14.85
CA SER A 60 13.25 1.23 15.61
C SER A 60 12.23 2.14 14.90
N THR A 61 11.13 1.56 14.40
CA THR A 61 10.09 2.34 13.72
C THR A 61 9.08 2.83 14.74
N GLN A 62 8.92 4.14 14.82
CA GLN A 62 7.89 4.78 15.63
C GLN A 62 6.60 4.91 14.83
N LEU A 63 5.51 4.39 15.39
CA LEU A 63 4.15 4.53 14.88
C LEU A 63 3.39 5.50 15.77
N THR A 64 2.62 6.39 15.15
CA THR A 64 1.83 7.42 15.84
C THR A 64 0.41 7.40 15.31
N PHE A 65 -0.56 7.13 16.18
CA PHE A 65 -1.97 7.12 15.82
C PHE A 65 -2.77 8.13 16.63
N HIS A 66 -3.68 8.82 15.95
CA HIS A 66 -4.72 9.65 16.55
C HIS A 66 -6.01 8.82 16.66
N ASP A 67 -6.68 8.90 17.82
CA ASP A 67 -7.97 8.24 18.06
C ASP A 67 -9.13 9.18 17.72
N LYS A 68 -10.10 8.69 16.94
CA LYS A 68 -11.35 9.40 16.63
C LYS A 68 -12.15 9.72 17.88
N GLN A 69 -12.15 8.82 18.88
CA GLN A 69 -12.92 9.01 20.12
C GLN A 69 -12.22 9.94 21.10
N GLN A 70 -10.90 10.08 20.98
CA GLN A 70 -10.07 10.90 21.85
C GLN A 70 -9.04 11.66 20.99
N PRO A 71 -9.42 12.81 20.40
CA PRO A 71 -8.56 13.54 19.45
C PRO A 71 -7.23 14.02 20.05
N ASN A 72 -7.14 14.11 21.38
CA ASN A 72 -5.92 14.46 22.12
C ASN A 72 -5.04 13.24 22.46
N LEU A 73 -5.53 12.02 22.24
CA LEU A 73 -4.78 10.80 22.54
C LEU A 73 -3.89 10.46 21.36
N ILE A 74 -2.58 10.59 21.57
CA ILE A 74 -1.55 10.20 20.63
C ILE A 74 -0.98 8.85 21.08
N VAL A 75 -1.26 7.81 20.31
CA VAL A 75 -0.78 6.46 20.60
C VAL A 75 0.54 6.24 19.88
N ASN A 76 1.63 6.28 20.64
CA ASN A 76 2.97 5.98 20.16
C ASN A 76 3.32 4.50 20.41
N ALA A 77 3.86 3.83 19.40
CA ALA A 77 4.44 2.49 19.54
C ALA A 77 5.80 2.42 18.86
N THR A 78 6.72 1.71 19.51
CA THR A 78 8.11 1.56 19.08
C THR A 78 8.35 0.09 18.78
N LEU A 79 8.65 -0.26 17.53
CA LEU A 79 8.87 -1.66 17.14
C LEU A 79 10.36 -2.03 17.15
N GLY A 80 10.68 -3.15 17.81
CA GLY A 80 12.03 -3.69 17.99
C GLY A 80 12.45 -4.76 16.96
N MET A 81 13.76 -5.05 16.92
CA MET A 81 14.52 -5.65 15.82
C MET A 81 14.30 -7.14 15.45
N ARG A 82 13.32 -7.86 16.03
CA ARG A 82 13.07 -9.26 15.63
C ARG A 82 11.62 -9.48 15.18
N PRO A 83 11.37 -9.53 13.86
CA PRO A 83 10.05 -9.86 13.34
C PRO A 83 9.76 -11.33 13.67
N SER A 84 8.79 -11.52 14.57
CA SER A 84 8.14 -12.80 14.81
C SER A 84 6.65 -12.53 14.79
N PRO A 85 5.84 -13.41 14.15
CA PRO A 85 4.40 -13.22 14.08
C PRO A 85 3.78 -13.05 15.47
N TRP A 86 4.26 -13.76 16.49
CA TRP A 86 3.73 -13.65 17.85
C TRP A 86 4.17 -12.38 18.58
N ASN A 87 5.38 -11.88 18.32
CA ASN A 87 5.82 -10.57 18.84
C ASN A 87 4.99 -9.44 18.22
N ASN A 88 4.63 -9.58 16.94
CA ASN A 88 3.78 -8.63 16.24
C ASN A 88 2.35 -8.61 16.79
N VAL A 89 1.77 -9.78 17.10
CA VAL A 89 0.46 -9.87 17.80
C VAL A 89 0.53 -9.18 19.16
N GLN A 90 1.59 -9.40 19.94
CA GLN A 90 1.76 -8.79 21.27
C GLN A 90 1.88 -7.26 21.19
N LEU A 91 2.57 -6.74 20.18
CA LEU A 91 2.67 -5.29 19.92
C LEU A 91 1.30 -4.70 19.56
N LEU A 92 0.51 -5.39 18.73
CA LEU A 92 -0.85 -4.98 18.40
C LEU A 92 -1.76 -4.99 19.62
N PHE A 93 -1.65 -5.97 20.52
CA PHE A 93 -2.38 -5.97 21.80
C PHE A 93 -2.00 -4.77 22.69
N THR A 94 -0.74 -4.37 22.67
CA THR A 94 -0.26 -3.18 23.40
C THR A 94 -0.85 -1.89 22.78
N LEU A 95 -0.97 -1.83 21.45
CA LEU A 95 -1.68 -0.74 20.77
C LEU A 95 -3.17 -0.73 21.10
N PHE A 96 -3.82 -1.90 21.17
CA PHE A 96 -5.22 -2.02 21.54
C PHE A 96 -5.47 -1.55 22.98
N ASP A 97 -4.57 -1.85 23.92
CA ASP A 97 -4.64 -1.33 25.29
C ASP A 97 -4.58 0.19 25.33
N LYS A 98 -3.63 0.78 24.59
CA LYS A 98 -3.48 2.24 24.52
C LYS A 98 -4.72 2.91 23.92
N LEU A 99 -5.40 2.23 22.99
CA LEU A 99 -6.68 2.66 22.41
C LEU A 99 -7.90 2.23 23.23
N LYS A 100 -7.72 1.69 24.44
CA LYS A 100 -8.80 1.18 25.31
C LYS A 100 -9.74 0.19 24.60
N ILE A 101 -9.20 -0.61 23.68
CA ILE A 101 -9.91 -1.70 23.03
C ILE A 101 -9.76 -2.92 23.94
N PRO A 102 -10.86 -3.46 24.50
CA PRO A 102 -10.78 -4.60 25.41
C PRO A 102 -10.31 -5.84 24.63
N VAL A 103 -9.18 -6.39 25.06
CA VAL A 103 -8.61 -7.65 24.56
C VAL A 103 -8.85 -8.73 25.61
N ASP A 104 -9.34 -9.90 25.19
CA ASP A 104 -9.60 -11.03 26.09
C ASP A 104 -8.30 -11.50 26.79
N PRO A 105 -8.29 -11.64 28.13
CA PRO A 105 -7.16 -12.19 28.87
C PRO A 105 -6.71 -13.58 28.39
N ALA A 106 -7.62 -14.42 27.90
CA ALA A 106 -7.31 -15.75 27.37
C ALA A 106 -6.46 -15.68 26.10
N ASP A 107 -6.74 -14.71 25.23
CA ASP A 107 -5.97 -14.48 24.01
C ASP A 107 -4.56 -13.97 24.34
N ARG A 108 -4.43 -13.12 25.36
CA ARG A 108 -3.13 -12.66 25.87
C ARG A 108 -2.28 -13.81 26.42
N ALA A 109 -2.89 -14.67 27.23
CA ALA A 109 -2.23 -15.85 27.78
C ALA A 109 -1.75 -16.79 26.67
N THR A 110 -2.56 -16.94 25.62
CA THR A 110 -2.22 -17.74 24.43
C THR A 110 -1.01 -17.16 23.68
N VAL A 111 -0.99 -15.85 23.42
CA VAL A 111 0.13 -15.18 22.73
C VAL A 111 1.41 -15.28 23.54
N GLN A 112 1.38 -14.97 24.85
CA GLN A 112 2.55 -15.12 25.72
C GLN A 112 3.05 -16.57 25.79
N GLY A 113 2.14 -17.54 25.82
CA GLY A 113 2.49 -18.96 25.77
C GLY A 113 3.19 -19.36 24.48
N MET A 114 2.76 -18.80 23.34
CA MET A 114 3.36 -19.09 22.03
C MET A 114 4.70 -18.37 21.83
N ILE A 115 4.88 -17.14 22.31
CA ILE A 115 6.18 -16.44 22.33
C ILE A 115 7.21 -17.26 23.14
N LYS A 116 6.83 -17.73 24.33
CA LYS A 116 7.69 -18.58 25.18
C LYS A 116 8.04 -19.92 24.52
N LYS A 117 7.10 -20.53 23.80
CA LYS A 117 7.33 -21.79 23.05
C LYS A 117 8.22 -21.60 21.82
N GLN A 118 8.12 -20.45 21.14
CA GLN A 118 8.90 -20.14 19.95
C GLN A 118 10.37 -19.87 20.28
N ALA A 119 10.67 -19.33 21.46
CA ALA A 119 12.05 -19.24 21.97
C ALA A 119 12.73 -20.62 22.14
N ARG A 120 11.97 -21.73 22.11
CA ARG A 120 12.49 -23.10 22.26
C ARG A 120 12.48 -23.94 20.98
N LYS A 121 11.89 -23.48 19.88
CA LYS A 121 11.86 -24.21 18.59
C LYS A 121 12.03 -23.25 17.42
N THR A 122 13.25 -23.13 16.92
CA THR A 122 13.56 -22.43 15.67
C THR A 122 13.38 -23.41 14.51
N GLN A 123 12.33 -23.18 13.72
CA GLN A 123 12.06 -23.65 12.34
C GLN A 123 10.60 -24.08 12.25
N GLN A 124 9.79 -23.33 11.50
CA GLN A 124 8.91 -23.91 10.47
C GLN A 124 8.16 -22.82 9.69
N ARG A 125 8.38 -22.90 8.36
CA ARG A 125 7.60 -22.53 7.16
C ARG A 125 6.70 -21.27 7.14
N PRO A 126 6.68 -20.55 5.99
CA PRO A 126 5.82 -19.38 5.81
C PRO A 126 4.36 -19.81 5.66
N SER A 127 3.47 -19.10 6.34
CA SER A 127 2.02 -19.21 6.21
C SER A 127 1.45 -17.81 5.98
N LYS A 128 0.29 -17.73 5.29
CA LYS A 128 -0.46 -16.49 5.03
C LYS A 128 -0.37 -15.50 6.20
N SER A 129 -0.02 -14.27 5.87
CA SER A 129 0.58 -13.35 6.81
C SER A 129 -0.49 -12.53 7.53
N ILE A 130 -0.12 -12.00 8.69
CA ILE A 130 -0.97 -11.08 9.44
C ILE A 130 -1.32 -9.85 8.58
N SER A 131 -0.47 -9.51 7.60
CA SER A 131 -0.73 -8.49 6.57
C SER A 131 -1.95 -8.83 5.73
N ASP A 132 -2.11 -10.09 5.29
CA ASP A 132 -3.25 -10.51 4.45
C ASP A 132 -4.59 -10.31 5.18
N GLU A 133 -4.64 -10.61 6.47
CA GLU A 133 -5.86 -10.53 7.29
C GLU A 133 -6.21 -9.08 7.67
N LEU A 134 -5.19 -8.25 7.86
CA LEU A 134 -5.35 -6.80 8.04
C LEU A 134 -5.78 -6.12 6.72
N MET A 135 -5.25 -6.56 5.58
CA MET A 135 -5.64 -6.11 4.24
C MET A 135 -7.09 -6.48 3.91
N GLU A 136 -7.53 -7.68 4.29
CA GLU A 136 -8.92 -8.12 4.09
C GLU A 136 -9.90 -7.25 4.91
N ALA A 137 -9.56 -6.94 6.16
CA ALA A 137 -10.35 -6.05 7.02
C ALA A 137 -10.43 -4.59 6.51
N LEU A 138 -9.42 -4.09 5.81
CA LEU A 138 -9.46 -2.78 5.14
C LEU A 138 -10.27 -2.80 3.84
N ARG A 139 -10.18 -3.89 3.06
CA ARG A 139 -10.92 -4.04 1.79
C ARG A 139 -12.42 -4.08 2.00
N GLU A 140 -12.90 -4.70 3.09
CA GLU A 140 -14.32 -4.73 3.47
C GLU A 140 -14.91 -3.33 3.76
N ARG A 141 -14.07 -2.29 3.91
CA ARG A 141 -14.51 -0.91 4.21
C ARG A 141 -14.15 0.13 3.15
N GLY A 142 -13.77 -0.31 1.94
CA GLY A 142 -13.63 0.58 0.79
C GLY A 142 -12.25 1.21 0.60
N VAL A 143 -11.24 0.81 1.38
CA VAL A 143 -9.85 1.10 1.02
C VAL A 143 -9.48 0.20 -0.15
N SER A 144 -9.66 0.71 -1.36
CA SER A 144 -9.27 0.01 -2.58
C SER A 144 -7.76 0.07 -2.77
N THR A 145 -6.99 -0.58 -1.89
CA THR A 145 -5.65 -1.05 -2.22
C THR A 145 -5.78 -2.30 -3.10
N LYS A 146 -6.26 -2.12 -4.33
CA LYS A 146 -6.08 -3.15 -5.35
C LYS A 146 -4.59 -3.20 -5.61
N SER A 147 -3.90 -4.18 -5.00
CA SER A 147 -2.57 -4.56 -5.45
C SER A 147 -2.70 -4.96 -6.91
N ILE A 148 -2.23 -4.09 -7.80
CA ILE A 148 -2.31 -4.30 -9.24
C ILE A 148 -1.31 -5.40 -9.56
N THR A 149 -1.76 -6.61 -9.88
CA THR A 149 -0.84 -7.70 -10.29
C THR A 149 -0.25 -7.42 -11.67
N VAL A 150 0.84 -8.12 -12.03
CA VAL A 150 1.45 -8.02 -13.37
C VAL A 150 0.42 -8.30 -14.47
N ASP A 151 -0.45 -9.31 -14.29
CA ASP A 151 -1.53 -9.60 -15.22
C ASP A 151 -2.54 -8.45 -15.34
N GLN A 152 -2.80 -7.73 -14.25
CA GLN A 152 -3.69 -6.56 -14.26
C GLN A 152 -3.05 -5.32 -14.91
N VAL A 153 -1.72 -5.23 -14.91
CA VAL A 153 -0.97 -4.23 -15.69
C VAL A 153 -1.18 -4.52 -17.17
N LEU A 154 -0.93 -5.75 -17.60
CA LEU A 154 -1.06 -6.17 -19.00
C LEU A 154 -2.51 -6.11 -19.49
N ALA A 155 -3.48 -6.40 -18.63
CA ALA A 155 -4.90 -6.31 -18.94
C ALA A 155 -5.46 -4.87 -18.89
N ASN A 156 -4.63 -3.84 -18.71
CA ASN A 156 -5.10 -2.46 -18.70
C ASN A 156 -5.39 -1.98 -20.14
N PRO A 157 -6.66 -1.70 -20.50
CA PRO A 157 -7.02 -1.32 -21.88
C PRO A 157 -6.48 0.07 -22.28
N LEU A 158 -6.06 0.88 -21.31
CA LEU A 158 -5.47 2.19 -21.54
C LEU A 158 -3.93 2.17 -21.55
N LEU A 159 -3.32 1.00 -21.41
CA LEU A 159 -1.88 0.84 -21.51
C LEU A 159 -1.53 0.24 -22.87
N MET A 160 -0.74 0.98 -23.66
CA MET A 160 -0.19 0.50 -24.92
C MET A 160 1.33 0.41 -24.78
N MET A 161 1.90 -0.73 -25.14
CA MET A 161 3.35 -0.91 -25.18
C MET A 161 3.79 -1.10 -26.62
N HIS A 162 4.82 -0.39 -27.01
CA HIS A 162 5.39 -0.51 -28.34
C HIS A 162 5.93 -1.94 -28.56
N PRO A 163 5.82 -2.54 -29.77
CA PRO A 163 6.18 -3.95 -30.01
C PRO A 163 7.65 -4.30 -29.73
N LYS A 164 8.53 -3.29 -29.75
CA LYS A 164 9.96 -3.46 -29.45
C LYS A 164 10.27 -3.53 -27.94
N VAL A 165 9.31 -3.16 -27.09
CA VAL A 165 9.47 -3.15 -25.63
C VAL A 165 9.19 -4.55 -25.10
N ASN A 166 10.02 -5.02 -24.17
CA ASN A 166 9.74 -6.28 -23.47
C ASN A 166 8.58 -6.09 -22.48
N GLN A 167 7.36 -6.42 -22.93
CA GLN A 167 6.12 -6.13 -22.20
C GLN A 167 6.09 -6.79 -20.81
N LEU A 168 6.59 -8.02 -20.68
CA LEU A 168 6.58 -8.76 -19.42
C LEU A 168 7.57 -8.16 -18.41
N ASP A 169 8.78 -7.84 -18.86
CA ASP A 169 9.80 -7.21 -18.02
C ASP A 169 9.35 -5.82 -17.55
N TYR A 170 8.86 -5.00 -18.49
CA TYR A 170 8.37 -3.67 -18.19
C TYR A 170 7.13 -3.70 -17.29
N ALA A 171 6.16 -4.59 -17.54
CA ALA A 171 5.00 -4.74 -16.66
C ALA A 171 5.39 -5.18 -15.24
N THR A 172 6.42 -6.04 -15.11
CA THR A 172 6.95 -6.47 -13.82
C THR A 172 7.59 -5.31 -13.07
N ARG A 173 8.37 -4.47 -13.75
CA ARG A 173 8.94 -3.23 -13.19
C ARG A 173 7.85 -2.24 -12.81
N LEU A 174 6.92 -1.98 -13.72
CA LEU A 174 5.84 -1.02 -13.54
C LEU A 174 4.93 -1.43 -12.37
N HIS A 175 4.58 -2.70 -12.24
CA HIS A 175 3.83 -3.23 -11.09
C HIS A 175 4.50 -2.87 -9.74
N ARG A 176 5.83 -2.97 -9.64
CA ARG A 176 6.57 -2.64 -8.41
C ARG A 176 6.52 -1.15 -8.09
N CYS A 177 6.45 -0.30 -9.11
CA CYS A 177 6.48 1.15 -8.97
C CYS A 177 5.09 1.78 -8.81
N ILE A 178 4.06 1.22 -9.44
CA ILE A 178 2.71 1.79 -9.49
C ILE A 178 2.18 2.18 -8.09
N PRO A 179 2.27 1.35 -7.03
CA PRO A 179 1.74 1.71 -5.72
C PRO A 179 2.34 3.02 -5.15
N ALA A 180 3.58 3.33 -5.49
CA ALA A 180 4.27 4.53 -5.04
C ALA A 180 4.00 5.77 -5.93
N LEU A 181 3.39 5.57 -7.11
CA LEU A 181 3.11 6.60 -8.11
C LEU A 181 1.67 7.15 -8.05
N GLN A 182 0.97 7.00 -6.92
CA GLN A 182 -0.41 7.51 -6.72
C GLN A 182 -1.36 7.10 -7.87
N PRO A 183 -1.58 5.78 -8.07
CA PRO A 183 -2.36 5.28 -9.21
C PRO A 183 -3.78 5.82 -9.24
N GLU A 184 -4.34 6.26 -8.11
CA GLU A 184 -5.69 6.81 -7.99
C GLU A 184 -5.91 8.03 -8.89
N ARG A 185 -4.85 8.77 -9.21
CA ARG A 185 -4.94 9.99 -10.04
C ARG A 185 -5.01 9.70 -11.54
N TRP A 186 -4.39 8.63 -12.01
CA TRP A 186 -4.13 8.44 -13.45
C TRP A 186 -4.35 7.03 -13.98
N TRP A 187 -4.15 6.01 -13.13
CA TRP A 187 -4.25 4.60 -13.53
C TRP A 187 -5.67 4.28 -13.98
N ARG A 188 -5.79 3.70 -15.19
CA ARG A 188 -7.08 3.41 -15.87
C ARG A 188 -7.98 4.64 -16.10
N LYS A 189 -7.45 5.86 -15.96
CA LYS A 189 -8.15 7.12 -16.25
C LYS A 189 -7.58 7.82 -17.48
N VAL A 190 -6.25 7.79 -17.60
CA VAL A 190 -5.49 8.42 -18.68
C VAL A 190 -4.81 7.35 -19.52
N PRO A 191 -4.81 7.45 -20.86
CA PRO A 191 -4.03 6.58 -21.73
C PRO A 191 -2.53 6.69 -21.44
N ILE A 192 -1.85 5.55 -21.46
CA ILE A 192 -0.42 5.43 -21.20
C ILE A 192 0.21 4.69 -22.38
N ILE A 193 1.30 5.24 -22.91
CA ILE A 193 2.11 4.62 -23.95
C ILE A 193 3.52 4.39 -23.41
N VAL A 194 4.04 3.18 -23.60
CA VAL A 194 5.43 2.82 -23.30
C VAL A 194 6.18 2.64 -24.62
N VAL A 195 7.23 3.42 -24.82
CA VAL A 195 8.01 3.44 -26.06
C VAL A 195 9.51 3.33 -25.79
N PRO A 196 10.32 2.88 -26.75
CA PRO A 196 11.77 2.98 -26.66
C PRO A 196 12.22 4.44 -26.52
N GLU A 197 13.35 4.68 -25.86
CA GLU A 197 13.86 6.02 -25.57
C GLU A 197 13.98 6.91 -26.83
N GLN A 198 14.35 6.31 -27.96
CA GLN A 198 14.48 6.96 -29.27
C GLN A 198 13.18 7.61 -29.78
N LEU A 199 12.02 7.11 -29.33
CA LEU A 199 10.70 7.59 -29.74
C LEU A 199 10.01 8.42 -28.66
N HIS A 200 10.56 8.46 -27.45
CA HIS A 200 9.95 9.11 -26.29
C HIS A 200 9.69 10.59 -26.53
N THR A 201 10.71 11.35 -26.93
CA THR A 201 10.60 12.81 -27.10
C THR A 201 9.68 13.20 -28.26
N THR A 202 9.61 12.40 -29.32
CA THR A 202 8.73 12.66 -30.47
C THR A 202 7.27 12.46 -30.08
N ILE A 203 6.96 11.33 -29.44
CA ILE A 203 5.59 11.00 -29.04
C ILE A 203 5.12 11.88 -27.89
N GLU A 204 6.00 12.32 -27.00
CA GLU A 204 5.64 13.25 -25.93
C GLU A 204 5.19 14.62 -26.45
N LYS A 205 5.86 15.13 -27.48
CA LYS A 205 5.55 16.43 -28.11
C LYS A 205 4.23 16.41 -28.87
N GLU A 206 3.93 15.29 -29.54
CA GLU A 206 2.73 15.13 -30.36
C GLU A 206 1.53 14.59 -29.58
N GLY A 207 1.78 13.77 -28.54
CA GLY A 207 0.77 13.07 -27.76
C GLY A 207 0.07 13.98 -26.76
N ARG A 208 -1.05 14.59 -27.15
CA ARG A 208 -1.94 15.31 -26.23
C ARG A 208 -2.77 14.35 -25.40
N GLY A 209 -2.92 14.62 -24.10
CA GLY A 209 -3.77 13.84 -23.20
C GLY A 209 -3.32 12.40 -22.94
N ILE A 210 -2.08 12.06 -23.28
CA ILE A 210 -1.47 10.72 -23.11
C ILE A 210 -0.22 10.84 -22.26
N ILE A 211 -0.03 9.89 -21.33
CA ILE A 211 1.18 9.72 -20.52
C ILE A 211 2.17 8.88 -21.34
N VAL A 212 3.39 9.37 -21.54
CA VAL A 212 4.41 8.69 -22.35
C VAL A 212 5.58 8.31 -21.46
N PHE A 213 5.81 7.00 -21.30
CA PHE A 213 6.97 6.48 -20.59
C PHE A 213 8.00 5.89 -21.56
N SER A 214 9.27 6.07 -21.24
CA SER A 214 10.36 5.36 -21.90
C SER A 214 10.54 3.98 -21.27
N GLU A 215 10.92 2.98 -22.07
CA GLU A 215 11.28 1.64 -21.62
C GLU A 215 12.37 1.67 -20.52
N ASP A 216 13.35 2.56 -20.67
CA ASP A 216 14.50 2.69 -19.78
C ASP A 216 14.27 3.68 -18.62
N MET A 217 13.07 4.29 -18.56
CA MET A 217 12.76 5.26 -17.52
C MET A 217 12.79 4.61 -16.13
N ARG A 218 13.50 5.23 -15.18
CA ARG A 218 13.54 4.75 -13.78
C ARG A 218 12.37 5.29 -12.99
N TYR A 219 12.16 4.73 -11.81
CA TYR A 219 11.07 5.13 -10.92
C TYR A 219 11.10 6.63 -10.60
N GLU A 220 12.28 7.17 -10.32
CA GLU A 220 12.48 8.58 -9.98
C GLU A 220 12.08 9.48 -11.15
N ASP A 221 12.47 9.09 -12.36
CA ASP A 221 12.19 9.80 -13.60
C ASP A 221 10.69 9.75 -13.94
N MET A 222 10.04 8.57 -13.75
CA MET A 222 8.59 8.41 -13.90
C MET A 222 7.83 9.29 -12.91
N LYS A 223 8.26 9.32 -11.65
CA LYS A 223 7.63 10.12 -10.61
C LYS A 223 7.74 11.61 -10.92
N LEU A 224 8.94 12.08 -11.25
CA LEU A 224 9.18 13.47 -11.63
C LEU A 224 8.33 13.88 -12.84
N TYR A 225 8.27 13.02 -13.86
CA TYR A 225 7.45 13.24 -15.04
C TYR A 225 5.96 13.39 -14.70
N LEU A 226 5.42 12.48 -13.89
CA LEU A 226 4.02 12.53 -13.46
C LEU A 226 3.76 13.79 -12.62
N ASP A 227 4.62 14.12 -11.67
CA ASP A 227 4.45 15.32 -10.83
C ASP A 227 4.42 16.61 -11.68
N GLN A 228 5.16 16.67 -12.78
CA GLN A 228 5.23 17.84 -13.66
C GLN A 228 4.12 17.90 -14.71
N ASN A 229 3.68 16.75 -15.23
CA ASN A 229 2.85 16.70 -16.44
C ASN A 229 1.44 16.16 -16.21
N LEU A 230 1.18 15.48 -15.09
CA LEU A 230 -0.05 14.70 -14.93
C LEU A 230 -1.32 15.56 -15.00
N ASP A 231 -1.36 16.69 -14.29
CA ASP A 231 -2.55 17.55 -14.25
C ASP A 231 -2.86 18.14 -15.64
N ARG A 232 -1.82 18.53 -16.38
CA ARG A 232 -1.93 18.98 -17.78
C ARG A 232 -2.49 17.87 -18.68
N LYS A 233 -1.93 16.66 -18.59
CA LYS A 233 -2.38 15.51 -19.41
C LYS A 233 -3.80 15.07 -19.06
N ILE A 234 -4.22 15.14 -17.79
CA ILE A 234 -5.60 14.85 -17.38
C ILE A 234 -6.57 15.84 -18.04
N MET A 235 -6.26 17.13 -17.98
CA MET A 235 -7.10 18.18 -18.58
C MET A 235 -7.26 17.97 -20.09
N GLU A 236 -6.15 17.80 -20.82
CA GLU A 236 -6.15 17.49 -22.26
C GLU A 236 -7.00 16.23 -22.57
N SER A 237 -6.84 15.16 -21.78
CA SER A 237 -7.61 13.90 -21.95
C SER A 237 -9.12 14.07 -21.72
N THR A 238 -9.52 14.99 -20.86
CA THR A 238 -10.94 15.28 -20.59
C THR A 238 -11.58 16.17 -21.65
N GLU A 239 -10.84 17.13 -22.21
CA GLU A 239 -11.34 18.02 -23.27
C GLU A 239 -11.68 17.26 -24.55
N ASP A 240 -10.82 16.32 -24.95
CA ASP A 240 -11.02 15.53 -26.17
C ASP A 240 -12.20 14.54 -26.04
N LYS A 241 -12.50 14.07 -24.82
CA LYS A 241 -13.70 13.26 -24.53
C LYS A 241 -15.00 14.06 -24.65
N ASN A 242 -14.97 15.35 -24.32
CA ASN A 242 -16.14 16.22 -24.43
C ASN A 242 -16.39 16.63 -25.89
N LYS A 243 -15.35 16.99 -26.64
CA LYS A 243 -15.45 17.28 -28.09
C LYS A 243 -15.96 16.09 -28.91
N SER A 244 -15.55 14.88 -28.57
CA SER A 244 -16.00 13.65 -29.24
C SER A 244 -17.47 13.29 -28.95
N LYS A 245 -18.07 13.83 -27.88
CA LYS A 245 -19.50 13.65 -27.56
C LYS A 245 -20.38 14.65 -28.29
N ASP A 246 -19.91 15.88 -28.46
CA ASP A 246 -20.67 16.93 -29.15
C ASP A 246 -20.74 16.71 -30.68
N GLN A 247 -19.81 15.96 -31.27
CA GLN A 247 -19.86 15.55 -32.68
C GLN A 247 -20.73 14.31 -32.95
N LYS A 248 -21.31 13.69 -31.92
CA LYS A 248 -22.20 12.52 -32.04
C LYS A 248 -23.68 12.85 -31.80
N LYS A 249 -24.03 14.12 -31.75
CA LYS A 249 -25.41 14.64 -31.74
C LYS A 249 -25.71 15.30 -33.06
#